data_AF-A0A821J043-F1
#
_entry.id   AF-A0A821J043-F1
#
_cell.length_a   1.000
_cell.length_b   1.000
_cell.length_c   1.000
_cell.angle_alpha   90.00
_cell.angle_beta   90.00
_cell.angle_gamma   90.00
#
_symmetry.space_group_name_H-M   'P 1'
#
loop_
_entity.id
_entity.type
_entity.pdbx_description
1 polymer ?
#
loop_
_entity_poly.entity_id
_entity_poly.type
_entity_poly.pdbx_seq_one_letter_code
_entity_poly.pdbx_strand_id
1 'polypeptide(L)'
;MYQISLQQFLGLFHDSMIKSHKIAATQKRIQNINDYLTYRTWFYTTRGLYEDDRLMFTLLMALRIDLRRGKIRYDEFEVLIKGGASLDLNTCPPKLFRWLNDSSWLNLLELSRLKEFHDVIDR
;
A
#
# COMPACT_ATOMS: atom_id res chain seq x y z
N MET A 1 18.95 -7.45 -7.31
CA MET A 1 18.54 -8.82 -7.71
C MET A 1 17.29 -8.77 -8.58
N TYR A 2 16.21 -8.14 -8.13
CA TYR A 2 15.01 -7.96 -8.97
C TYR A 2 15.16 -6.77 -9.91
N GLN A 3 15.09 -7.01 -11.21
CA GLN A 3 14.95 -6.00 -12.25
C GLN A 3 13.94 -6.48 -13.28
N ILE A 4 13.00 -5.62 -13.63
CA ILE A 4 12.03 -5.84 -14.71
C ILE A 4 12.19 -4.66 -15.66
N SER A 5 12.45 -4.94 -16.94
CA SER A 5 12.61 -3.89 -17.93
C SER A 5 11.26 -3.30 -18.32
N LEU A 6 11.24 -2.03 -18.74
CA LEU A 6 10.04 -1.40 -19.29
C LEU A 6 9.50 -2.20 -20.49
N GLN A 7 10.38 -2.79 -21.30
CA GLN A 7 10.01 -3.63 -22.44
C GLN A 7 9.26 -4.90 -22.00
N GLN A 8 9.68 -5.57 -20.91
CA GLN A 8 8.95 -6.71 -20.35
C GLN A 8 7.55 -6.29 -19.87
N PHE A 9 7.44 -5.15 -19.18
CA PHE A 9 6.16 -4.61 -18.76
C PHE A 9 5.24 -4.24 -19.95
N LEU A 10 5.78 -3.62 -21.00
CA LEU A 10 5.03 -3.32 -22.23
C LEU A 10 4.55 -4.60 -22.93
N GLY A 11 5.33 -5.68 -22.87
CA GLY A 11 4.90 -7.02 -23.29
C GLY A 11 3.67 -7.51 -22.52
N LEU A 12 3.69 -7.42 -21.19
CA LEU A 12 2.53 -7.77 -20.34
C LEU A 12 1.31 -6.87 -20.59
N PHE A 13 1.53 -5.59 -20.87
CA PHE A 13 0.48 -4.63 -21.22
C PHE A 13 -0.17 -4.96 -22.58
N HIS A 14 0.63 -5.31 -23.58
CA HIS A 14 0.09 -5.77 -24.86
C HIS A 14 -0.69 -7.09 -24.72
N ASP A 15 -0.13 -8.04 -23.96
CA ASP A 15 -0.79 -9.29 -23.59
C ASP A 15 -2.15 -9.05 -22.90
N SER A 16 -2.23 -8.06 -22.00
CA SER A 16 -3.46 -7.73 -21.29
C SER A 16 -4.54 -7.17 -22.22
N MET A 17 -4.17 -6.35 -23.20
CA MET A 17 -5.10 -5.83 -24.22
C MET A 17 -5.67 -6.94 -25.12
N ILE A 18 -4.91 -7.99 -25.41
CA ILE A 18 -5.36 -9.12 -26.25
C ILE A 18 -6.19 -10.15 -25.47
N LYS A 19 -5.69 -10.56 -24.29
CA LYS A 19 -6.17 -11.75 -23.56
C LYS A 19 -7.27 -11.47 -22.54
N SER A 20 -7.46 -10.22 -22.11
CA SER A 20 -8.55 -9.85 -21.21
C SER A 20 -9.93 -9.93 -21.87
N HIS A 21 -10.98 -10.16 -21.06
CA HIS A 21 -12.34 -10.35 -21.54
C HIS A 21 -12.86 -9.16 -22.37
N LYS A 22 -13.20 -9.43 -23.63
CA LYS A 22 -13.68 -8.45 -24.61
C LYS A 22 -15.16 -8.17 -24.41
N ILE A 23 -15.55 -6.90 -24.48
CA ILE A 23 -16.93 -6.43 -24.34
C ILE A 23 -17.07 -5.10 -25.09
N ALA A 24 -18.24 -4.84 -25.67
CA ALA A 24 -18.49 -3.64 -26.48
C ALA A 24 -18.50 -2.34 -25.65
N ALA A 25 -18.93 -2.41 -24.40
CA ALA A 25 -18.99 -1.24 -23.50
C ALA A 25 -17.58 -0.80 -23.07
N THR A 26 -17.10 0.33 -23.60
CA THR A 26 -15.74 0.86 -23.41
C THR A 26 -15.29 0.90 -21.95
N GLN A 27 -16.13 1.41 -21.03
CA GLN A 27 -15.77 1.51 -19.62
C GLN A 27 -15.53 0.14 -18.97
N LYS A 28 -16.41 -0.83 -19.27
CA LYS A 28 -16.29 -2.21 -18.77
C LYS A 28 -15.14 -2.95 -19.45
N ARG A 29 -14.80 -2.62 -20.71
CA ARG A 29 -13.61 -3.10 -21.40
C ARG A 29 -12.32 -2.63 -20.71
N ILE A 30 -12.23 -1.35 -20.37
CA ILE A 30 -11.08 -0.76 -19.64
C ILE A 30 -10.90 -1.44 -18.28
N GLN A 31 -11.99 -1.65 -17.53
CA GLN A 31 -11.93 -2.37 -16.26
C GLN A 31 -11.41 -3.80 -16.43
N ASN A 32 -11.94 -4.58 -17.39
CA ASN A 32 -11.47 -5.94 -17.67
C ASN A 32 -9.97 -5.98 -18.07
N ILE A 33 -9.46 -4.95 -18.78
CA ILE A 33 -8.02 -4.84 -19.11
C ILE A 33 -7.22 -4.60 -17.82
N ASN A 34 -7.64 -3.64 -16.99
CA ASN A 34 -6.96 -3.28 -15.76
C ASN A 34 -6.88 -4.46 -14.79
N ASP A 35 -8.00 -5.15 -14.54
CA ASP A 35 -8.05 -6.27 -13.60
C ASP A 35 -7.16 -7.44 -14.07
N TYR A 36 -7.18 -7.76 -15.37
CA TYR A 36 -6.29 -8.77 -15.96
C TYR A 36 -4.82 -8.33 -15.92
N LEU A 37 -4.52 -7.07 -16.22
CA LEU A 37 -3.17 -6.51 -16.17
C LEU A 37 -2.60 -6.56 -14.76
N THR A 38 -3.35 -6.11 -13.75
CA THR A 38 -2.95 -6.17 -12.34
C THR A 38 -2.59 -7.61 -11.94
N TYR A 39 -3.46 -8.58 -12.24
CA TYR A 39 -3.17 -9.99 -11.96
C TYR A 39 -1.93 -10.50 -12.70
N ARG A 40 -1.78 -10.19 -14.00
CA ARG A 40 -0.64 -10.66 -14.80
C ARG A 40 0.68 -10.03 -14.39
N THR A 41 0.70 -8.74 -14.07
CA THR A 41 1.89 -8.06 -13.54
C THR A 41 2.26 -8.60 -12.17
N TRP A 42 1.28 -8.79 -11.26
CA TRP A 42 1.52 -9.42 -9.97
C TRP A 42 2.14 -10.81 -10.14
N PHE A 43 1.51 -11.70 -10.91
CA PHE A 43 1.94 -13.07 -11.12
C PHE A 43 3.29 -13.19 -11.85
N TYR A 44 3.58 -12.28 -12.79
CA TYR A 44 4.87 -12.24 -13.46
C TYR A 44 6.00 -11.81 -12.50
N THR A 45 5.75 -10.77 -11.70
CA THR A 45 6.76 -10.27 -10.75
C THR A 45 6.99 -11.26 -9.60
N THR A 46 5.94 -11.79 -8.96
CA THR A 46 6.12 -12.69 -7.79
C THR A 46 6.86 -13.98 -8.12
N ARG A 47 6.79 -14.48 -9.36
CA ARG A 47 7.63 -15.58 -9.86
C ARG A 47 9.14 -15.30 -9.80
N GLY A 48 9.54 -14.03 -9.88
CA GLY A 48 10.94 -13.60 -9.79
C GLY A 48 11.37 -13.15 -8.39
N LEU A 49 10.48 -13.19 -7.40
CA LEU A 49 10.77 -12.80 -6.01
C LEU A 49 11.05 -14.02 -5.13
N TYR A 50 11.99 -13.87 -4.18
CA TYR A 50 12.09 -14.74 -3.00
C TYR A 50 10.78 -14.69 -2.20
N GLU A 51 10.46 -15.79 -1.51
CA GLU A 51 9.19 -15.94 -0.79
C GLU A 51 8.95 -14.80 0.22
N ASP A 52 9.99 -14.42 0.97
CA ASP A 52 9.94 -13.37 2.00
C ASP A 52 9.49 -12.00 1.44
N ASP A 53 9.87 -11.68 0.20
CA ASP A 53 9.53 -10.41 -0.45
C ASP A 53 8.12 -10.40 -1.08
N ARG A 54 7.50 -11.56 -1.30
CA ARG A 54 6.22 -11.66 -2.04
C ARG A 54 5.07 -10.98 -1.32
N LEU A 55 4.99 -11.11 0.01
CA LEU A 55 3.94 -10.48 0.80
C LEU A 55 4.09 -8.94 0.75
N MET A 56 5.30 -8.44 0.95
CA MET A 56 5.62 -7.01 0.89
C MET A 56 5.26 -6.42 -0.48
N PHE A 57 5.68 -7.07 -1.57
CA PHE A 57 5.33 -6.62 -2.93
C PHE A 57 3.82 -6.62 -3.18
N THR A 58 3.10 -7.65 -2.72
CA THR A 58 1.65 -7.76 -2.88
C THR A 58 0.91 -6.64 -2.13
N LEU A 59 1.31 -6.38 -0.88
CA LEU A 59 0.79 -5.29 -0.07
C LEU A 59 1.05 -3.92 -0.72
N LEU A 60 2.30 -3.66 -1.14
CA LEU A 60 2.66 -2.41 -1.80
C LEU A 60 1.90 -2.19 -3.11
N MET A 61 1.67 -3.23 -3.91
CA MET A 61 0.84 -3.13 -5.11
C MET A 61 -0.60 -2.74 -4.77
N ALA A 62 -1.22 -3.39 -3.79
CA ALA A 62 -2.59 -3.10 -3.36
C ALA A 62 -2.72 -1.65 -2.85
N LEU A 63 -1.83 -1.23 -1.94
CA LEU A 63 -1.80 0.13 -1.40
C LEU A 63 -1.60 1.19 -2.50
N ARG A 64 -0.69 0.96 -3.46
CA ARG A 64 -0.47 1.89 -4.59
C ARG A 64 -1.70 2.01 -5.49
N ILE A 65 -2.44 0.93 -5.72
CA ILE A 65 -3.68 0.94 -6.51
C ILE A 65 -4.77 1.71 -5.77
N ASP A 66 -4.99 1.42 -4.48
CA ASP A 66 -6.10 2.01 -3.74
C ASP A 66 -5.83 3.48 -3.30
N LEU A 67 -4.57 3.88 -3.12
CA LEU A 67 -4.16 5.30 -3.08
C LEU A 67 -4.54 6.04 -4.37
N ARG A 68 -4.25 5.45 -5.54
CA ARG A 68 -4.60 6.05 -6.86
C ARG A 68 -6.10 6.08 -7.12
N ARG A 69 -6.87 5.18 -6.49
CA ARG A 69 -8.34 5.18 -6.51
C ARG A 69 -8.97 6.11 -5.47
N GLY A 70 -8.18 6.73 -4.58
CA GLY A 70 -8.69 7.58 -3.50
C GLY A 70 -9.45 6.82 -2.41
N LYS A 71 -9.25 5.50 -2.27
CA LYS A 71 -9.83 4.71 -1.17
C LYS A 71 -9.06 4.80 0.14
N ILE A 72 -7.78 5.13 0.03
CA ILE A 72 -6.84 5.33 1.15
C ILE A 72 -6.30 6.74 0.97
N ARG A 73 -6.27 7.52 2.05
CA ARG A 73 -5.66 8.85 2.06
C ARG A 73 -4.15 8.74 2.16
N TYR A 74 -3.45 9.78 1.69
CA TYR A 74 -1.99 9.78 1.74
C TYR A 74 -1.44 9.83 3.17
N ASP A 75 -2.10 10.55 4.08
CA ASP A 75 -1.72 10.62 5.49
C ASP A 75 -1.93 9.27 6.23
N GLU A 76 -3.05 8.57 6.00
CA GLU A 76 -3.24 7.19 6.50
C GLU A 76 -2.10 6.26 6.06
N PHE A 77 -1.67 6.36 4.80
CA PHE A 77 -0.54 5.60 4.26
C PHE A 77 0.81 6.03 4.87
N GLU A 78 1.04 7.33 5.08
CA GLU A 78 2.26 7.80 5.75
C GLU A 78 2.33 7.31 7.20
N VAL A 79 1.23 7.36 7.96
CA VAL A 79 1.17 6.83 9.33
C VAL A 79 1.45 5.33 9.36
N LEU A 80 0.90 4.56 8.40
CA LEU A 80 1.17 3.11 8.28
C LEU A 80 2.65 2.79 8.01
N ILE A 81 3.34 3.60 7.20
CA ILE A 81 4.72 3.32 6.76
C ILE A 81 5.78 3.92 7.69
N LYS A 82 5.53 5.11 8.26
CA LYS A 82 6.48 5.82 9.12
C LYS A 82 6.22 5.59 10.61
N GLY A 83 4.94 5.47 11.01
CA GLY A 83 4.53 5.50 12.40
C GLY A 83 5.11 6.69 13.17
N GLY A 84 5.27 6.51 14.48
CA GLY A 84 5.91 7.49 15.37
C GLY A 84 7.43 7.62 15.20
N ALA A 85 8.06 6.95 14.23
CA ALA A 85 9.52 6.99 14.06
C ALA A 85 10.06 8.37 13.62
N SER A 86 9.18 9.30 13.23
CA SER A 86 9.52 10.70 12.93
C SER A 86 9.29 11.66 14.10
N LEU A 87 8.79 11.17 15.24
CA LEU A 87 8.53 11.95 16.45
C LEU A 87 9.69 11.81 17.45
N ASP A 88 9.94 12.85 18.23
CA ASP A 88 10.88 12.82 19.36
C ASP A 88 10.09 12.80 20.68
N LEU A 89 10.52 12.00 21.66
CA LEU A 89 9.91 11.96 22.98
C LEU A 89 10.01 13.31 23.71
N ASN A 90 11.07 14.09 23.47
CA ASN A 90 11.28 15.36 24.17
C ASN A 90 10.32 16.47 23.72
N THR A 91 9.70 16.33 22.53
CA THR A 91 8.73 17.29 21.99
C THR A 91 7.27 16.81 22.11
N CYS A 92 7.07 15.55 22.47
CA CYS A 92 5.77 14.91 22.61
C CYS A 92 5.18 15.06 24.04
N PRO A 93 3.85 14.93 24.21
CA PRO A 93 3.25 14.92 25.53
C PRO A 93 3.77 13.75 26.39
N PRO A 94 3.84 13.94 27.72
CA PRO A 94 4.41 12.96 28.62
C PRO A 94 3.60 11.66 28.60
N LYS A 95 4.32 10.54 28.65
CA LYS A 95 3.77 9.19 28.60
C LYS A 95 2.80 8.92 29.76
N LEU A 96 1.51 8.81 29.45
CA LEU A 96 0.46 8.53 30.45
C LEU A 96 0.60 7.12 31.06
N PHE A 97 0.97 6.14 30.24
CA PHE A 97 0.98 4.73 30.62
C PHE A 97 2.40 4.20 30.88
N ARG A 98 2.76 3.99 32.15
CA ARG A 98 4.12 3.55 32.55
C ARG A 98 4.56 2.21 31.93
N TRP A 99 3.63 1.33 31.59
CA TRP A 99 3.90 -0.03 31.07
C TRP A 99 4.24 -0.08 29.56
N LEU A 100 4.00 0.99 28.79
CA LEU A 100 3.74 0.90 27.33
C LEU A 100 4.94 0.70 26.39
N ASN A 101 6.19 0.88 26.85
CA ASN A 101 7.37 1.22 26.02
C ASN A 101 7.23 2.55 25.24
N ASP A 102 8.36 3.11 24.79
CA ASP A 102 8.41 4.50 24.29
C ASP A 102 8.10 4.60 22.78
N SER A 103 8.60 3.65 21.98
CA SER A 103 8.23 3.54 20.56
C SER A 103 6.72 3.34 20.37
N SER A 104 6.08 2.52 21.22
CA SER A 104 4.63 2.33 21.19
C SER A 104 3.86 3.60 21.54
N TRP A 105 4.36 4.42 22.49
CA TRP A 105 3.76 5.71 22.82
C TRP A 105 3.81 6.68 21.64
N LEU A 106 4.98 6.80 20.98
CA LEU A 106 5.11 7.61 19.77
C LEU A 106 4.22 7.11 18.62
N ASN A 107 4.09 5.78 18.46
CA ASN A 107 3.18 5.21 17.45
C ASN A 107 1.70 5.53 17.75
N LEU A 108 1.27 5.50 19.02
CA LEU A 108 -0.09 5.91 19.39
C LEU A 108 -0.33 7.41 19.16
N LEU A 109 0.66 8.26 19.45
CA LEU A 109 0.59 9.69 19.19
C LEU A 109 0.48 10.01 17.70
N GLU A 110 1.24 9.33 16.84
CA GLU A 110 1.11 9.51 15.39
C GLU A 110 -0.24 8.96 14.89
N LEU A 111 -0.70 7.83 15.44
CA LEU A 111 -2.00 7.24 15.10
C LEU A 111 -3.16 8.18 15.49
N SER A 112 -3.12 8.82 16.65
CA SER A 112 -4.18 9.73 17.12
C SER A 112 -4.31 11.01 16.29
N ARG A 113 -3.38 11.30 15.36
CA ARG A 113 -3.52 12.38 14.38
C ARG A 113 -4.49 12.04 13.26
N LEU A 114 -4.82 10.76 13.06
CA LEU A 114 -5.88 10.34 12.15
C LEU A 114 -7.25 10.56 12.80
N LYS A 115 -8.20 11.10 12.05
CA LYS A 115 -9.55 11.43 12.53
C LYS A 115 -10.29 10.19 13.06
N GLU A 116 -9.95 9.05 12.50
CA GLU A 116 -10.50 7.73 12.78
C GLU A 116 -10.05 7.18 14.15
N PHE A 117 -8.97 7.73 14.71
CA PHE A 117 -8.30 7.25 15.93
C PHE A 117 -8.02 8.37 16.96
N HIS A 118 -8.65 9.53 16.80
CA HIS A 118 -8.40 10.71 17.64
C HIS A 118 -8.64 10.48 19.13
N ASP A 119 -9.53 9.56 19.49
CA ASP A 119 -9.92 9.23 20.86
C ASP A 119 -9.16 8.03 21.45
N VAL A 120 -8.14 7.48 20.76
CA VAL A 120 -7.36 6.32 21.21
C VAL A 120 -6.56 6.57 22.49
N ILE A 121 -6.24 7.83 22.81
CA ILE A 121 -5.44 8.21 23.99
C ILE A 121 -6.33 8.61 25.18
N ASP A 122 -7.58 9.02 24.92
CA ASP A 122 -8.51 9.55 25.92
C ASP A 122 -9.47 8.48 26.51
N ARG A 123 -9.30 7.21 26.13
CA ARG A 123 -10.06 6.04 26.60
C ARG A 123 -9.30 5.20 27.63
#